data_AF-A0A811U588-F1
#
_entry.id   AF-A0A811U588-F1
#
_cell.length_a   1.000
_cell.length_b   1.000
_cell.length_c   1.000
_cell.angle_alpha   90.00
_cell.angle_beta   90.00
_cell.angle_gamma   90.00
#
_symmetry.space_group_name_H-M   'P 1'
#
loop_
_entity.id
_entity.type
_entity.pdbx_description
1 polymer ?
#
loop_
_entity_poly.entity_id
_entity_poly.type
_entity_poly.pdbx_seq_one_letter_code
_entity_poly.pdbx_strand_id
1 'polypeptide(L)'
;MVSRHVHPLKGGLLSALLEIAVPTDRFMANSDRNNAQPSCAGLFVGAHLGFDYPGVWMHVDMATPVASGERATGYGVALLLTLFGNYTKCSMLQSIAPNEAEPPTKRVCRD
;
A
#
# COMPACT_ATOMS: atom_id res chain seq x y z
N MET A 1 -8.78 15.97 -34.93
CA MET A 1 -7.64 16.83 -35.35
C MET A 1 -7.40 17.91 -34.28
N VAL A 2 -6.63 17.57 -33.25
CA VAL A 2 -5.76 18.52 -32.53
C VAL A 2 -4.50 17.73 -32.19
N SER A 3 -3.43 18.03 -32.93
CA SER A 3 -2.06 17.57 -32.74
C SER A 3 -1.33 18.68 -32.00
N ARG A 4 -0.62 18.37 -30.90
CA ARG A 4 0.64 19.01 -30.41
C ARG A 4 1.26 18.08 -29.37
N HIS A 5 2.31 17.34 -29.74
CA HIS A 5 3.73 17.71 -29.66
C HIS A 5 4.40 17.05 -28.44
N VAL A 6 5.04 15.91 -28.71
CA VAL A 6 6.00 15.27 -27.82
C VAL A 6 7.26 16.13 -27.77
N HIS A 7 7.63 16.63 -26.59
CA HIS A 7 9.00 17.02 -26.29
C HIS A 7 9.58 16.04 -25.26
N PRO A 8 10.83 15.58 -25.45
CA PRO A 8 11.42 14.52 -24.64
C PRO A 8 12.08 15.14 -23.40
N LEU A 9 11.50 14.93 -22.22
CA LEU A 9 12.21 15.15 -20.96
C LEU A 9 12.77 13.82 -20.47
N LYS A 10 14.09 13.71 -20.59
CA LYS A 10 14.94 12.62 -20.11
C LYS A 10 14.69 12.37 -18.62
N GLY A 11 14.29 11.15 -18.26
CA GLY A 11 14.21 10.72 -16.86
C GLY A 11 13.26 9.54 -16.67
N GLY A 12 13.71 8.33 -17.04
CA GLY A 12 12.93 7.09 -17.05
C GLY A 12 12.44 6.55 -15.71
N LEU A 13 12.35 7.38 -14.66
CA LEU A 13 11.81 6.98 -13.36
C LEU A 13 10.49 7.69 -13.01
N LEU A 14 10.19 8.83 -13.65
CA LEU A 14 8.96 9.59 -13.39
C LEU A 14 7.77 9.12 -14.25
N SER A 15 8.02 8.40 -15.35
CA SER A 15 6.97 7.90 -16.25
C SER A 15 6.16 6.75 -15.64
N ALA A 16 6.76 5.94 -14.76
CA ALA A 16 6.06 4.82 -14.13
C ALA A 16 5.02 5.28 -13.10
N LEU A 17 5.16 6.48 -12.53
CA LEU A 17 4.20 7.02 -11.58
C LEU A 17 3.05 7.75 -12.27
N LEU A 18 3.27 8.33 -13.47
CA LEU A 18 2.26 9.07 -14.20
C LEU A 18 1.35 8.19 -15.09
N GLU A 19 1.73 6.96 -15.43
CA GLU A 19 0.77 6.00 -16.03
C GLU A 19 -0.21 5.39 -15.01
N ILE A 20 -0.09 5.73 -13.72
CA ILE A 20 -1.20 5.61 -12.76
C ILE A 20 -2.11 6.85 -12.85
N ALA A 21 -2.15 7.52 -14.01
CA ALA A 21 -3.12 8.56 -14.32
C ALA A 21 -4.50 7.93 -14.52
N VAL A 22 -5.19 7.73 -13.40
CA VAL A 22 -6.65 7.70 -13.23
C VAL A 22 -7.44 8.04 -14.50
N PRO A 23 -7.89 7.05 -15.29
CA PRO A 23 -8.90 7.27 -16.32
C PRO A 23 -10.08 6.33 -16.05
N THR A 24 -11.15 6.91 -15.48
CA THR A 24 -12.54 6.57 -15.82
C THR A 24 -12.92 5.10 -15.97
N ASP A 25 -12.81 4.30 -14.91
CA ASP A 25 -13.88 3.41 -14.42
C ASP A 25 -13.38 2.52 -13.27
N ARG A 26 -14.32 2.17 -12.41
CA ARG A 26 -14.12 1.40 -11.18
C ARG A 26 -13.92 -0.08 -11.51
N PHE A 27 -12.90 -0.46 -12.28
CA PHE A 27 -12.63 -1.87 -12.51
C PHE A 27 -11.82 -2.47 -11.36
N MET A 28 -12.40 -3.48 -10.69
CA MET A 28 -11.79 -4.24 -9.59
C MET A 28 -10.63 -5.13 -10.04
N ALA A 29 -10.40 -5.25 -11.35
CA ALA A 29 -9.47 -6.18 -11.94
C ALA A 29 -8.65 -5.48 -13.03
N ASN A 30 -7.35 -5.40 -12.82
CA ASN A 30 -6.42 -4.96 -13.86
C ASN A 30 -6.37 -6.04 -14.97
N SER A 31 -6.52 -5.61 -16.23
CA SER A 31 -6.44 -6.49 -17.40
C SER A 31 -5.09 -7.18 -17.54
N ASP A 32 -4.02 -6.54 -17.06
CA ASP A 32 -2.67 -7.10 -17.02
C ASP A 32 -2.37 -7.74 -15.67
N ARG A 33 -2.48 -9.07 -15.62
CA ARG A 33 -2.21 -9.85 -14.40
C ARG A 33 -0.76 -9.79 -13.92
N ASN A 34 0.16 -9.29 -14.75
CA ASN A 34 1.58 -9.13 -14.41
C ASN A 34 1.92 -7.76 -13.79
N ASN A 35 0.94 -6.86 -13.63
CA ASN A 35 1.18 -5.53 -13.08
C ASN A 35 0.79 -5.47 -11.59
N ALA A 36 1.62 -6.07 -10.74
CA ALA A 36 1.59 -5.95 -9.27
C ALA A 36 0.17 -5.94 -8.67
N GLN A 37 -0.58 -7.02 -8.91
CA GLN A 37 -1.99 -7.17 -8.47
C GLN A 37 -2.27 -6.80 -6.99
N PRO A 38 -1.45 -7.21 -6.00
CA PRO A 38 -1.69 -6.82 -4.60
C PRO A 38 -1.66 -5.29 -4.40
N SER A 39 -0.79 -4.58 -5.12
CA SER A 39 -0.71 -3.12 -5.04
C SER A 39 -1.94 -2.46 -5.66
N CYS A 40 -2.45 -2.97 -6.79
CA CYS A 40 -3.67 -2.47 -7.41
C CYS A 40 -4.90 -2.67 -6.51
N ALA A 41 -5.01 -3.84 -5.88
CA ALA A 41 -6.10 -4.14 -4.93
C ALA A 41 -6.03 -3.22 -3.71
N GLY A 42 -4.83 -2.96 -3.19
CA GLY A 42 -4.60 -1.94 -2.18
C GLY A 42 -5.13 -0.60 -2.64
N LEU A 43 -4.60 -0.04 -3.74
CA LEU A 43 -4.99 1.28 -4.25
C LEU A 43 -6.50 1.41 -4.47
N PHE A 44 -7.15 0.34 -4.94
CA PHE A 44 -8.59 0.28 -5.09
C PHE A 44 -9.32 0.53 -3.76
N VAL A 45 -8.93 -0.15 -2.68
CA VAL A 45 -9.52 0.06 -1.35
C VAL A 45 -9.15 1.43 -0.79
N GLY A 46 -7.89 1.85 -0.93
CA GLY A 46 -7.40 3.14 -0.45
C GLY A 46 -8.14 4.33 -1.08
N ALA A 47 -8.51 4.23 -2.36
CA ALA A 47 -9.28 5.27 -3.06
C ALA A 47 -10.67 5.52 -2.45
N HIS A 48 -11.23 4.57 -1.69
CA HIS A 48 -12.53 4.72 -1.02
C HIS A 48 -12.43 5.36 0.37
N LEU A 49 -11.24 5.50 0.95
CA LEU A 49 -11.03 6.22 2.22
C LEU A 49 -11.11 7.74 2.04
N GLY A 50 -10.95 8.23 0.81
CA GLY A 50 -10.85 9.64 0.48
C GLY A 50 -9.43 10.19 0.66
N PHE A 51 -9.04 11.13 -0.20
CA PHE A 51 -7.71 11.76 -0.18
C PHE A 51 -7.42 12.54 1.11
N ASP A 52 -8.46 12.83 1.89
CA ASP A 52 -8.40 13.60 3.13
C ASP A 52 -8.27 12.73 4.38
N TYR A 53 -8.13 11.40 4.24
CA TYR A 53 -7.90 10.52 5.39
C TYR A 53 -6.58 10.92 6.10
N PRO A 54 -6.63 11.40 7.36
CA PRO A 54 -5.46 11.96 8.03
C PRO A 54 -4.53 10.89 8.62
N GLY A 55 -4.95 9.62 8.59
CA GLY A 55 -4.21 8.50 9.19
C GLY A 55 -3.25 7.83 8.21
N VAL A 56 -2.43 6.94 8.76
CA VAL A 56 -1.60 6.02 7.95
C VAL A 56 -2.44 4.83 7.52
N TRP A 57 -2.43 4.52 6.23
CA TRP A 57 -3.11 3.36 5.68
C TRP A 57 -2.09 2.31 5.22
N MET A 58 -2.35 1.04 5.59
CA MET A 58 -1.52 -0.10 5.26
C MET A 58 -2.41 -1.22 4.72
N HIS A 59 -2.08 -1.71 3.52
CA HIS A 59 -2.71 -2.89 2.93
C HIS A 59 -1.81 -4.11 3.14
N VAL A 60 -2.36 -5.18 3.71
CA VAL A 60 -1.65 -6.45 3.91
C VAL A 60 -2.38 -7.53 3.10
N ASP A 61 -1.77 -7.97 2.00
CA ASP A 61 -2.24 -9.15 1.28
C ASP A 61 -1.66 -10.40 1.94
N MET A 62 -2.55 -11.21 2.53
CA MET A 62 -2.20 -12.44 3.25
C MET A 62 -2.73 -13.71 2.57
N ALA A 63 -3.07 -13.65 1.27
CA ALA A 63 -3.65 -14.78 0.53
C ALA A 63 -2.77 -16.04 0.57
N THR A 64 -1.44 -15.89 0.43
CA THR A 64 -0.49 -17.01 0.47
C THR A 64 -0.09 -17.45 1.88
N PRO A 65 0.31 -16.56 2.82
CA PRO A 65 0.85 -17.01 4.11
C PRO A 65 -0.20 -17.59 5.07
N VAL A 66 -1.51 -17.48 4.80
CA VAL A 66 -2.58 -17.95 5.70
C VAL A 66 -2.62 -19.47 5.87
N ALA A 67 -2.11 -20.23 4.90
CA ALA A 67 -2.13 -21.69 4.92
C ALA A 67 -0.85 -22.30 4.37
N SER A 68 -0.52 -23.49 4.87
CA SER A 68 0.55 -24.33 4.35
C SER A 68 -0.02 -25.72 4.11
N GLY A 69 -0.24 -26.07 2.84
CA GLY A 69 -1.02 -27.25 2.46
C GLY A 69 -2.47 -27.13 2.94
N GLU A 70 -2.97 -28.15 3.62
CA GLU A 70 -4.36 -28.22 4.10
C GLU A 70 -4.59 -27.54 5.46
N ARG A 71 -3.60 -26.85 6.02
CA ARG A 71 -3.67 -26.31 7.38
C ARG A 71 -3.39 -24.81 7.46
N ALA A 72 -4.21 -24.11 8.23
CA ALA A 72 -4.01 -22.70 8.53
C ALA A 72 -2.75 -22.50 9.40
N THR A 73 -1.97 -21.47 9.09
CA THR A 73 -0.72 -21.12 9.80
C THR A 73 -0.96 -20.21 11.01
N GLY A 74 -2.09 -19.51 11.05
CA GLY A 74 -2.35 -18.48 12.05
C GLY A 74 -1.59 -17.17 11.81
N TYR A 75 -1.12 -16.93 10.57
CA TYR A 75 -0.47 -15.68 10.18
C TYR A 75 -1.37 -14.46 10.46
N GLY A 76 -0.78 -13.38 10.97
CA GLY A 76 -1.46 -12.12 11.26
C GLY A 76 -1.53 -11.79 12.76
N VAL A 77 -1.75 -12.77 13.64
CA VAL A 77 -1.84 -12.50 15.09
C VAL A 77 -0.52 -12.00 15.63
N ALA A 78 0.57 -12.72 15.35
CA ALA A 78 1.92 -12.31 15.77
C ALA A 78 2.36 -11.00 15.10
N LEU A 79 1.91 -10.74 13.87
CA LEU A 79 2.17 -9.49 13.15
C LEU A 79 1.58 -8.29 13.90
N LEU A 80 0.29 -8.36 14.26
CA LEU A 80 -0.39 -7.27 14.99
C LEU A 80 0.16 -7.09 16.40
N LEU A 81 0.43 -8.20 17.11
CA LEU A 81 1.01 -8.14 18.46
C LEU A 81 2.40 -7.51 18.48
N THR A 82 3.20 -7.73 17.45
CA THR A 82 4.53 -7.12 17.32
C THR A 82 4.41 -5.66 16.90
N LEU A 83 3.57 -5.36 15.91
CA LEU A 83 3.39 -4.00 15.39
C LEU A 83 2.89 -3.02 16.46
N PHE A 84 1.97 -3.46 17.32
CA PHE A 84 1.42 -2.66 18.42
C PHE A 84 1.98 -3.05 19.79
N GLY A 85 3.06 -3.83 19.84
CA GLY A 85 3.61 -4.38 21.07
C GLY A 85 4.01 -3.33 22.10
N ASN A 86 4.46 -2.16 21.64
CA ASN A 86 4.79 -1.00 22.49
C ASN A 86 3.59 -0.49 23.31
N TYR A 87 2.38 -0.60 22.77
CA TYR A 87 1.15 -0.17 23.45
C TYR A 87 0.62 -1.20 24.45
N THR A 88 1.27 -2.36 24.55
CA THR A 88 0.93 -3.40 25.53
C THR A 88 1.78 -3.24 26.79
N LYS A 89 1.35 -3.86 27.91
CA LYS A 89 2.13 -3.91 29.16
C LYS A 89 3.07 -5.10 29.26
N CYS A 90 3.17 -5.91 28.20
CA CYS A 90 3.98 -7.13 28.20
C CYS A 90 5.41 -6.79 27.81
N SER A 91 6.36 -7.03 28.72
CA SER A 91 7.79 -6.75 28.49
C SER A 91 8.36 -7.48 27.26
N MET A 92 7.89 -8.71 27.00
CA MET A 92 8.29 -9.48 25.83
C MET A 92 7.82 -8.82 24.53
N LEU A 93 6.57 -8.36 24.46
CA LEU A 93 6.04 -7.73 23.25
C LEU A 93 6.69 -6.36 23.01
N GLN A 94 6.98 -5.61 24.06
CA GLN A 94 7.73 -4.35 23.98
C GLN A 94 9.17 -4.57 23.46
N SER A 95 9.82 -5.68 23.82
CA SER A 95 11.19 -5.96 23.36
C SER A 95 11.31 -6.30 21.87
N ILE A 96 10.23 -6.77 21.24
CA ILE A 96 10.22 -7.16 19.82
C ILE A 96 9.52 -6.13 18.93
N ALA A 97 8.81 -5.18 19.53
CA ALA A 97 8.08 -4.16 18.82
C ALA A 97 9.04 -3.14 18.15
N PRO A 98 8.64 -2.57 17.00
CA PRO A 98 9.42 -1.52 16.36
C PRO A 98 9.47 -0.28 17.26
N ASN A 99 10.59 0.45 17.30
CA ASN A 99 10.66 1.72 18.03
C ASN A 99 9.59 2.69 17.52
N GLU A 100 9.02 3.52 18.41
CA GLU A 100 8.05 4.58 18.08
C GLU A 100 8.68 5.59 17.10
N ALA A 101 8.69 5.26 15.81
CA ALA A 101 8.97 6.21 14.76
C ALA A 101 7.69 7.02 14.55
N GLU A 102 7.76 8.33 14.79
CA GLU A 102 6.67 9.24 14.48
C GLU A 102 6.17 8.96 13.05
N PRO A 103 4.85 8.78 12.84
CA PRO A 103 4.32 8.51 11.52
C PRO A 103 4.73 9.68 10.61
N PRO A 104 5.25 9.40 9.39
CA PRO A 104 5.69 10.47 8.50
C PRO A 104 4.50 11.40 8.23
N THR A 105 4.58 12.63 8.72
CA THR A 105 3.60 13.69 8.42
C THR A 105 3.51 13.82 6.91
N LYS A 106 2.28 13.81 6.38
CA LYS A 106 1.93 14.05 4.97
C LYS A 106 2.98 14.97 4.34
N ARG A 107 3.84 14.45 3.46
CA ARG A 107 4.55 15.32 2.53
C ARG A 107 3.47 15.90 1.64
N VAL A 108 3.07 17.13 1.92
CA VAL A 108 2.29 17.94 1.00
C VAL A 108 3.14 17.99 -0.26
N CYS A 109 2.70 17.33 -1.32
CA CYS A 109 3.27 17.55 -2.64
C CYS A 109 3.12 19.06 -2.89
N ARG A 110 4.23 19.79 -2.87
CA ARG A 110 4.25 21.20 -3.26
C ARG A 110 3.90 21.25 -4.75
N ASP A 111 3.01 22.19 -5.06
CA ASP A 111 2.42 22.45 -6.38
C ASP A 111 3.45 22.52 -7.51
#